data_AF-A0A814TRQ9-F1
#
_entry.id   AF-A0A814TRQ9-F1
#
_cell.length_a   1.000
_cell.length_b   1.000
_cell.length_c   1.000
_cell.angle_alpha   90.00
_cell.angle_beta   90.00
_cell.angle_gamma   90.00
#
_symmetry.space_group_name_H-M   'P 1'
#
loop_
_entity.id
_entity.type
_entity.pdbx_description
1 polymer ?
#
loop_
_entity_poly.entity_id
_entity_poly.type
_entity_poly.pdbx_seq_one_letter_code
_entity_poly.pdbx_strand_id
1 'polypeptide(L)'
;MDEQVASVDSSQRLKVAFRTLTPLKIIFQPFEVTTGSRALRNPQLDGVERFLLVHFRDEDNRQLRVSNANIKERLRNSMQNGIELFSKKFKYMGASTSQLKEKAFWFIDLPSPLKNIQEAHKILGDFSGIKNIATYIARVGQYFSST
;
A
#
# COMPACT_ATOMS: atom_id res chain seq x y z
N MET A 1 -41.17 -11.71 -13.62
CA MET A 1 -40.07 -12.57 -14.12
C MET A 1 -38.80 -11.90 -13.68
N ASP A 2 -38.18 -12.52 -12.69
CA ASP A 2 -37.30 -11.91 -11.71
C ASP A 2 -35.94 -11.49 -12.25
N GLU A 3 -35.57 -10.32 -11.77
CA GLU A 3 -34.26 -9.69 -11.72
C GLU A 3 -33.26 -10.62 -11.00
N GLN A 4 -32.37 -11.28 -11.75
CA GLN A 4 -31.20 -11.92 -11.15
C GLN A 4 -30.11 -10.86 -10.93
N VAL A 5 -30.17 -10.25 -9.74
CA VAL A 5 -29.06 -9.55 -9.11
C VAL A 5 -27.93 -10.55 -8.92
N ALA A 6 -26.85 -10.40 -9.68
CA ALA A 6 -25.62 -11.15 -9.47
C ALA A 6 -25.10 -10.88 -8.05
N SER A 7 -25.12 -11.91 -7.21
CA SER A 7 -24.54 -11.87 -5.87
C SER A 7 -23.03 -11.65 -5.97
N VAL A 8 -22.58 -10.42 -5.71
CA VAL A 8 -21.16 -10.06 -5.64
C VAL A 8 -20.58 -10.73 -4.40
N ASP A 9 -19.77 -11.77 -4.60
CA ASP A 9 -19.06 -12.50 -3.55
C ASP A 9 -18.13 -11.55 -2.79
N SER A 10 -18.47 -11.30 -1.53
CA SER A 10 -17.97 -10.19 -0.71
C SER A 10 -16.66 -10.48 0.01
N SER A 11 -15.85 -11.46 -0.45
CA SER A 11 -14.52 -11.73 0.11
C SER A 11 -13.54 -12.33 -0.90
N GLN A 12 -13.37 -11.68 -2.06
CA GLN A 12 -12.33 -12.09 -3.00
C GLN A 12 -10.94 -11.99 -2.35
N ARG A 13 -10.33 -13.16 -2.10
CA ARG A 13 -8.94 -13.26 -1.63
C ARG A 13 -8.00 -12.91 -2.76
N LEU A 14 -7.17 -11.90 -2.54
CA LEU A 14 -6.21 -11.40 -3.52
C LEU A 14 -4.80 -11.86 -3.13
N LYS A 15 -4.05 -12.33 -4.12
CA LYS A 15 -2.62 -12.60 -3.98
C LYS A 15 -1.85 -11.33 -4.33
N VAL A 16 -1.07 -10.82 -3.39
CA VAL A 16 -0.32 -9.57 -3.52
C VAL A 16 1.17 -9.81 -3.41
N ALA A 17 1.97 -9.03 -4.14
CA ALA A 17 3.41 -9.06 -3.96
C ALA A 17 3.76 -8.54 -2.55
N PHE A 18 4.60 -9.26 -1.82
CA PHE A 18 4.97 -8.93 -0.46
C PHE A 18 6.49 -8.89 -0.27
N ARG A 19 7.01 -7.84 0.35
CA ARG A 19 8.43 -7.67 0.65
C ARG A 19 8.64 -7.24 2.10
N THR A 20 9.76 -7.65 2.67
CA THR A 20 10.23 -7.10 3.95
C THR A 20 11.39 -6.16 3.67
N LEU A 21 11.24 -4.89 4.01
CA LEU A 21 12.32 -3.92 3.98
C LEU A 21 12.97 -3.88 5.37
N THR A 22 14.24 -4.23 5.42
CA THR A 22 15.07 -4.19 6.62
C THR A 22 16.09 -3.06 6.53
N PRO A 23 16.80 -2.72 7.61
CA PRO A 23 17.89 -1.75 7.57
C PRO A 23 18.97 -2.05 6.53
N LEU A 24 19.27 -3.32 6.25
CA LEU A 24 20.35 -3.69 5.35
C LEU A 24 19.86 -4.08 3.96
N LYS A 25 18.72 -4.76 3.84
CA LYS A 25 18.29 -5.36 2.58
C LYS A 25 16.77 -5.32 2.36
N ILE A 26 16.37 -5.79 1.19
CA ILE A 26 14.97 -6.09 0.88
C ILE A 26 14.90 -7.60 0.74
N ILE A 27 13.99 -8.22 1.49
CA ILE A 27 13.76 -9.66 1.50
C ILE A 27 12.50 -9.95 0.66
N PHE A 28 12.65 -10.84 -0.30
CA PHE A 28 11.55 -11.30 -1.15
C PHE A 28 10.75 -12.36 -0.40
N GLN A 29 9.50 -12.03 -0.10
CA GLN A 29 8.58 -12.96 0.53
C GLN A 29 7.70 -13.65 -0.53
N PRO A 30 7.14 -14.83 -0.20
CA PRO A 30 6.03 -15.40 -0.95
C PRO A 30 4.89 -14.39 -1.12
N PHE A 31 4.02 -14.63 -2.11
CA PHE A 31 2.80 -13.83 -2.25
C PHE A 31 1.95 -13.94 -0.98
N GLU A 32 1.50 -12.79 -0.49
CA GLU A 32 0.59 -12.73 0.65
C GLU A 32 -0.85 -12.87 0.13
N VAL A 33 -1.68 -13.61 0.85
CA VAL A 33 -3.11 -13.71 0.56
C VAL A 33 -3.84 -12.76 1.49
N THR A 34 -4.39 -11.69 0.95
CA THR A 34 -5.12 -10.68 1.72
C THR A 34 -6.57 -10.58 1.28
N THR A 35 -7.43 -10.15 2.20
CA THR A 35 -8.79 -9.74 1.84
C THR A 35 -8.71 -8.42 1.08
N GLY A 36 -9.23 -8.44 -0.14
CA GLY A 36 -10.08 -7.35 -0.61
C GLY A 36 -9.52 -5.94 -0.58
N SER A 37 -9.75 -5.13 0.46
CA SER A 37 -9.66 -3.65 0.52
C SER A 37 -10.19 -2.85 -0.70
N ARG A 38 -10.79 -1.68 -0.44
CA ARG A 38 -11.39 -0.87 -1.51
C ARG A 38 -10.37 -0.35 -2.52
N ALA A 39 -9.14 -0.07 -2.08
CA ALA A 39 -8.07 0.36 -2.97
C ALA A 39 -7.64 -0.74 -3.95
N LEU A 40 -7.40 -1.97 -3.47
CA LEU A 40 -6.90 -3.07 -4.31
C LEU A 40 -7.98 -3.57 -5.30
N ARG A 41 -9.25 -3.40 -4.97
CA ARG A 41 -10.39 -3.74 -5.85
C ARG A 41 -10.75 -2.62 -6.82
N ASN A 42 -10.10 -1.46 -6.77
CA ASN A 42 -10.46 -0.34 -7.63
C ASN A 42 -9.98 -0.60 -9.07
N PRO A 43 -10.89 -0.75 -10.05
CA PRO A 43 -10.51 -1.09 -11.42
C PRO A 43 -9.71 0.01 -12.12
N GLN A 44 -9.80 1.27 -11.66
CA GLN A 44 -9.04 2.38 -12.22
C GLN A 44 -7.56 2.39 -11.80
N LEU A 45 -7.18 1.55 -10.83
CA LEU A 45 -5.78 1.36 -10.42
C LEU A 45 -5.10 0.20 -11.16
N ASP A 46 -5.75 -0.36 -12.17
CA ASP A 46 -5.19 -1.32 -13.15
C ASP A 46 -4.60 -2.56 -12.48
N GLY A 47 -5.39 -3.19 -11.61
CA GLY A 47 -5.13 -4.52 -11.07
C GLY A 47 -4.29 -4.57 -9.80
N VAL A 48 -4.36 -5.71 -9.11
CA VAL A 48 -3.70 -5.95 -7.82
C VAL A 48 -2.19 -6.18 -7.96
N GLU A 49 -1.75 -6.62 -9.13
CA GLU A 49 -0.35 -6.88 -9.51
C GLU A 49 0.53 -5.62 -9.52
N ARG A 50 -0.08 -4.43 -9.56
CA ARG A 50 0.62 -3.15 -9.42
C ARG A 50 0.92 -2.79 -7.97
N PHE A 51 0.26 -3.44 -7.02
CA PHE A 51 0.45 -3.19 -5.61
C PHE A 51 1.56 -4.07 -5.02
N LEU A 52 2.29 -3.45 -4.10
CA LEU A 52 3.35 -4.07 -3.33
C LEU A 52 3.10 -3.81 -1.85
N LEU A 53 2.86 -4.87 -1.08
CA LEU A 53 2.85 -4.79 0.36
C LEU A 53 4.30 -4.81 0.87
N VAL A 54 4.67 -3.85 1.70
CA VAL A 54 6.02 -3.77 2.27
C VAL A 54 5.94 -3.69 3.79
N HIS A 55 6.55 -4.65 4.48
CA HIS A 55 6.72 -4.60 5.94
C HIS A 55 8.08 -4.03 6.29
N PHE A 56 8.12 -3.06 7.20
CA PHE A 56 9.37 -2.54 7.75
C PHE A 56 9.71 -3.29 9.04
N ARG A 57 10.70 -4.17 8.96
CA ARG A 57 11.14 -5.05 10.07
C ARG A 57 12.63 -4.92 10.27
N ASP A 58 13.15 -5.41 11.39
CA ASP A 58 14.59 -5.64 11.52
C ASP A 58 15.01 -6.94 10.80
N GLU A 59 16.29 -7.27 10.84
CA GLU A 59 16.83 -8.47 10.18
C GLU A 59 16.31 -9.78 10.79
N ASP A 60 15.89 -9.75 12.07
CA ASP A 60 15.32 -10.89 12.79
C ASP A 60 13.79 -10.94 12.67
N ASN A 61 13.21 -10.21 11.71
CA ASN A 61 11.78 -10.09 11.46
C ASN A 61 10.97 -9.52 12.65
N ARG A 62 11.61 -8.81 13.59
CA ARG A 62 10.93 -8.09 14.66
C ARG A 62 10.49 -6.72 14.17
N GLN A 63 9.61 -6.09 14.95
CA GLN A 63 9.15 -4.74 14.65
C GLN A 63 10.34 -3.77 14.67
N LEU A 64 10.57 -3.10 13.55
CA LEU A 64 11.75 -2.26 13.37
C LEU A 64 11.79 -1.14 14.41
N ARG A 65 12.80 -1.06 15.26
CA ARG A 65 13.03 0.09 16.14
C ARG A 65 13.91 1.09 15.40
N VAL A 66 13.41 2.30 15.19
CA VAL A 66 14.20 3.37 14.55
C VAL A 66 15.13 3.93 15.61
N SER A 67 16.32 3.33 15.72
CA SER A 67 17.29 3.62 16.77
C SER A 67 18.44 4.52 16.32
N ASN A 68 18.69 4.64 15.01
CA ASN A 68 19.79 5.45 14.48
C ASN A 68 19.40 6.22 13.21
N ALA A 69 20.27 7.18 12.84
CA ALA A 69 20.08 8.07 11.69
C ALA A 69 20.01 7.30 10.36
N ASN A 70 20.88 6.30 10.17
CA ASN A 70 20.97 5.53 8.91
C ASN A 70 19.67 4.75 8.63
N ILE A 71 19.09 4.12 9.65
CA ILE A 71 17.79 3.43 9.54
C ILE A 71 16.72 4.45 9.16
N LYS A 72 16.66 5.57 9.88
CA LYS A 72 15.67 6.63 9.62
C LYS A 72 15.77 7.16 8.19
N GLU A 73 16.99 7.39 7.71
CA GLU A 73 17.27 7.86 6.35
C GLU A 73 16.82 6.85 5.31
N ARG A 74 17.16 5.56 5.47
CA ARG A 74 16.73 4.50 4.56
C ARG A 74 15.21 4.41 4.45
N LEU A 75 14.50 4.45 5.59
CA LEU A 75 13.03 4.44 5.61
C LEU A 75 12.47 5.69 4.94
N ARG A 76 13.03 6.86 5.25
CA ARG A 76 12.61 8.13 4.66
C ARG A 76 12.77 8.10 3.14
N ASN A 77 13.92 7.66 2.65
CA ASN A 77 14.20 7.53 1.22
C ASN A 77 13.22 6.57 0.55
N SER A 78 12.92 5.42 1.17
CA SER A 78 11.95 4.46 0.65
C SER A 78 10.54 5.05 0.57
N MET A 79 10.12 5.82 1.57
CA MET A 79 8.79 6.45 1.60
C MET A 79 8.68 7.65 0.66
N GLN A 80 9.74 8.44 0.49
CA GLN A 80 9.73 9.67 -0.32
C GLN A 80 9.99 9.39 -1.80
N ASN A 81 11.00 8.57 -2.10
CA ASN A 81 11.43 8.31 -3.47
C ASN A 81 10.75 7.06 -4.06
N GLY A 82 10.12 6.24 -3.21
CA GLY A 82 9.59 4.94 -3.58
C GLY A 82 10.65 3.84 -3.51
N ILE A 83 10.25 2.64 -3.95
CA ILE A 83 11.09 1.44 -3.97
C ILE A 83 11.18 0.95 -5.41
N GLU A 84 12.40 0.78 -5.90
CA GLU A 84 12.67 0.29 -7.26
C GLU A 84 12.91 -1.23 -7.23
N LEU A 85 12.08 -2.00 -7.94
CA LEU A 85 12.17 -3.46 -8.06
C LEU A 85 11.76 -3.88 -9.46
N PHE A 86 12.52 -4.79 -10.09
CA PHE A 86 12.21 -5.35 -11.41
C PHE A 86 11.88 -4.29 -12.47
N SER A 87 12.67 -3.20 -12.52
CA SER A 87 12.47 -2.07 -13.44
C SER A 87 11.15 -1.30 -13.24
N LYS A 88 10.46 -1.53 -12.13
CA LYS A 88 9.27 -0.77 -11.71
C LYS A 88 9.60 0.11 -10.52
N LYS A 89 8.92 1.26 -10.42
CA LYS A 89 9.08 2.20 -9.33
C LYS A 89 7.79 2.29 -8.52
N PHE A 90 7.78 1.63 -7.36
CA PHE A 90 6.65 1.57 -6.47
C PHE A 90 6.63 2.80 -5.55
N LYS A 91 5.59 3.63 -5.63
CA LYS A 91 5.43 4.83 -4.78
C LYS A 91 4.51 4.53 -3.60
N TYR A 92 4.80 5.11 -2.44
CA TYR A 92 3.97 4.93 -1.23
C TYR A 92 2.54 5.39 -1.51
N MET A 93 1.56 4.53 -1.22
CA MET A 93 0.14 4.76 -1.50
C MET A 93 -0.69 4.88 -0.22
N GLY A 94 -0.40 4.09 0.80
CA GLY A 94 -1.18 4.17 2.03
C GLY A 94 -1.06 2.97 2.94
N ALA A 95 -1.76 3.05 4.05
CA ALA A 95 -1.90 1.96 5.02
C ALA A 95 -3.16 2.20 5.84
N SER A 96 -3.84 1.12 6.24
CA SER A 96 -4.86 1.15 7.27
C SER A 96 -4.24 1.40 8.64
N THR A 97 -5.06 1.71 9.64
CA THR A 97 -4.58 1.94 11.02
C THR A 97 -3.87 0.72 11.60
N SER A 98 -4.35 -0.51 11.33
CA SER A 98 -3.68 -1.73 11.79
C SER A 98 -2.35 -1.94 11.08
N GLN A 99 -2.30 -1.69 9.76
CA GLN A 99 -1.07 -1.77 8.98
C GLN A 99 -0.03 -0.75 9.46
N LEU A 100 -0.41 0.49 9.80
CA LEU A 100 0.50 1.47 10.39
C LEU A 100 1.14 0.99 11.70
N LYS A 101 0.36 0.33 12.58
CA LYS A 101 0.88 -0.26 13.82
C LYS A 101 1.90 -1.37 13.53
N GLU A 102 1.59 -2.20 12.54
CA GLU A 102 2.46 -3.29 12.08
C GLU A 102 3.63 -2.84 11.19
N LYS A 103 3.72 -1.54 10.88
CA LYS A 103 4.68 -0.96 9.92
C LYS A 103 4.62 -1.63 8.55
N ALA A 104 3.40 -1.94 8.14
CA ALA A 104 3.04 -2.46 6.84
C ALA A 104 2.48 -1.32 5.99
N PHE A 105 2.95 -1.20 4.75
CA PHE A 105 2.58 -0.11 3.86
C PHE A 105 2.36 -0.63 2.45
N TRP A 106 1.35 -0.07 1.79
CA TRP A 106 1.09 -0.30 0.38
C TRP A 106 1.88 0.68 -0.46
N PHE A 107 2.56 0.14 -1.45
CA PHE A 107 3.14 0.88 -2.55
C PHE A 107 2.49 0.46 -3.86
N ILE A 108 2.53 1.33 -4.87
CA ILE A 108 1.94 1.08 -6.18
C ILE A 108 2.90 1.48 -7.31
N ASP A 109 3.00 0.61 -8.32
CA ASP A 109 3.56 0.94 -9.64
C ASP A 109 2.47 1.63 -10.46
N LEU A 110 2.52 2.97 -10.51
CA LEU A 110 1.44 3.79 -11.06
C LEU A 110 1.13 3.40 -12.51
N PRO A 111 -0.13 3.05 -12.84
CA PRO A 111 -0.53 2.85 -14.22
C PRO A 111 -0.44 4.16 -15.00
N SER A 112 -0.06 4.05 -16.28
CA SER A 112 -0.22 5.18 -17.22
C SER A 112 -1.72 5.49 -17.36
N PRO A 113 -2.15 6.76 -17.34
CA PRO A 113 -1.36 7.99 -17.44
C PRO A 113 -1.03 8.67 -16.10
N LEU A 114 -1.20 8.00 -14.95
CA LEU A 114 -1.00 8.62 -13.63
C LEU A 114 0.46 9.02 -13.41
N LYS A 115 0.70 10.30 -13.14
CA LYS A 115 2.06 10.87 -13.01
C LYS A 115 2.57 10.79 -11.57
N ASN A 116 1.66 10.90 -10.59
CA ASN A 116 2.01 11.03 -9.19
C ASN A 116 0.95 10.38 -8.29
N ILE A 117 1.28 10.27 -7.00
CA ILE A 117 0.41 9.60 -6.04
C ILE A 117 -0.86 10.39 -5.75
N GLN A 118 -0.82 11.72 -5.91
CA GLN A 118 -1.98 12.58 -5.67
C GLN A 118 -3.08 12.29 -6.70
N GLU A 119 -2.73 11.98 -7.95
CA GLU A 119 -3.68 11.52 -8.98
C GLU A 119 -4.27 10.15 -8.63
N ALA A 120 -3.46 9.21 -8.13
CA ALA A 120 -3.96 7.92 -7.64
C ALA A 120 -4.87 8.08 -6.41
N HIS A 121 -4.60 9.04 -5.52
CA HIS A 121 -5.49 9.34 -4.41
C HIS A 121 -6.82 9.94 -4.88
N LYS A 122 -6.85 10.76 -5.94
CA LYS A 122 -8.10 11.28 -6.52
C LYS A 122 -9.02 10.17 -7.04
N ILE A 123 -8.45 9.05 -7.51
CA ILE A 123 -9.20 7.84 -7.87
C ILE A 123 -9.88 7.20 -6.64
N LEU A 124 -9.22 7.26 -5.48
CA LEU A 124 -9.83 6.77 -4.24
C LEU A 124 -10.94 7.71 -3.77
N GLY A 125 -10.74 9.02 -3.84
CA GLY A 125 -11.77 10.01 -3.52
C GLY A 125 -11.24 11.44 -3.51
N ASP A 126 -12.13 12.39 -3.21
CA ASP A 126 -11.74 13.79 -3.07
C ASP A 126 -11.19 14.08 -1.66
N PHE A 127 -9.93 14.48 -1.61
CA PHE A 127 -9.21 14.86 -0.38
C PHE A 127 -8.75 16.32 -0.40
N SER A 128 -9.12 17.10 -1.42
CA SER A 128 -8.60 18.46 -1.64
C SER A 128 -8.92 19.43 -0.49
N GLY A 129 -10.05 19.23 0.20
CA GLY A 129 -10.44 20.03 1.37
C GLY A 129 -9.68 19.71 2.66
N ILE A 130 -8.88 18.65 2.70
CA ILE A 130 -8.23 18.19 3.95
C ILE A 130 -6.84 18.84 4.08
N LYS A 131 -6.73 19.83 4.98
CA LYS A 131 -5.47 20.54 5.24
C LYS A 131 -4.56 19.82 6.24
N ASN A 132 -5.14 19.06 7.17
CA ASN A 132 -4.37 18.36 8.20
C ASN A 132 -3.82 17.03 7.65
N ILE A 133 -2.49 16.86 7.70
CA ILE A 133 -1.79 15.69 7.16
C ILE A 133 -2.23 14.38 7.85
N ALA A 134 -2.40 14.39 9.17
CA ALA A 134 -2.82 13.20 9.90
C ALA A 134 -4.24 12.79 9.50
N THR A 135 -5.16 13.75 9.37
CA THR A 135 -6.52 13.51 8.87
C THR A 135 -6.50 13.00 7.44
N TYR A 136 -5.64 13.57 6.58
CA TYR A 136 -5.48 13.13 5.19
C TYR A 136 -5.06 11.66 5.12
N ILE A 137 -3.99 11.29 5.83
CA ILE A 137 -3.48 9.91 5.88
C ILE A 137 -4.56 8.97 6.42
N ALA A 138 -5.27 9.36 7.47
CA ALA A 138 -6.34 8.54 8.04
C ALA A 138 -7.49 8.30 7.04
N ARG A 139 -7.87 9.31 6.25
CA ARG A 139 -8.92 9.18 5.22
C ARG A 139 -8.50 8.32 4.04
N VAL A 140 -7.27 8.48 3.55
CA VAL A 140 -6.69 7.58 2.54
C VAL A 140 -6.64 6.14 3.09
N GLY A 141 -6.20 5.97 4.34
CA GLY A 141 -6.08 4.68 5.00
C GLY A 141 -7.38 3.89 5.11
N GLN A 142 -8.55 4.55 5.11
CA GLN A 142 -9.85 3.89 5.10
C GLN A 142 -10.08 3.02 3.85
N TYR A 143 -9.42 3.31 2.74
CA TYR A 143 -9.50 2.50 1.53
C TYR A 143 -8.67 1.20 1.60
N PHE A 144 -7.72 1.14 2.53
CA PHE A 144 -6.84 -0.02 2.77
C PHE A 144 -7.30 -0.91 3.92
N SER A 145 -8.36 -0.53 4.63
CA SER A 145 -9.00 -1.39 5.61
C SER A 145 -9.71 -2.56 4.90
N SER A 146 -9.55 -3.76 5.45
CA SER A 146 -10.37 -4.90 5.07
C SER A 146 -11.83 -4.60 5.44
N THR A 147 -12.72 -4.75 4.47
CA THR A 147 -14.17 -4.62 4.58
C THR A 147 -14.77 -5.88 4.03
#